data_AF-A0A9Q3B986-F1
#
_entry.id   AF-A0A9Q3B986-F1
#
_cell.length_a   1.000
_cell.length_b   1.000
_cell.length_c   1.000
_cell.angle_alpha   90.00
_cell.angle_beta   90.00
_cell.angle_gamma   90.00
#
_symmetry.space_group_name_H-M   'P 1'
#
loop_
_entity.id
_entity.type
_entity.pdbx_description
1 polymer ?
#
loop_
_entity_poly.entity_id
_entity_poly.type
_entity_poly.pdbx_seq_one_letter_code
_entity_poly.pdbx_strand_id
1 'polypeptide(L)'
;MQQEYSTLYKEFLSSKSKGPGEFFRNINKLQICSNHHMMINSMADADLEDNEGRSTQDNSSTITQTIVDVETCIMSSKIAHLLKSLLKNKQSKCGPTKSVVYTPWTRFLYLIGIAPAYHSILSAQIDGTITSQVREKALENFFNNP
;
A
#
# COMPACT_ATOMS: atom_id res chain seq x y z
N MET A 1 11.93 13.27 -4.27
CA MET A 1 10.95 13.12 -3.16
C MET A 1 10.47 14.43 -2.56
N GLN A 2 11.33 15.30 -1.99
CA GLN A 2 10.86 16.59 -1.41
C GLN A 2 10.16 17.51 -2.43
N GLN A 3 10.59 17.47 -3.70
CA GLN A 3 10.03 18.31 -4.75
C GLN A 3 8.59 17.90 -5.15
N GLU A 4 8.30 16.60 -5.29
CA GLU A 4 6.94 16.11 -5.58
C GLU A 4 5.95 16.38 -4.44
N TYR A 5 6.38 16.19 -3.19
CA TYR A 5 5.56 16.55 -2.03
C TYR A 5 5.29 18.05 -1.96
N SER A 6 6.30 18.87 -2.27
CA SER A 6 6.13 20.33 -2.33
C SER A 6 5.12 20.74 -3.41
N THR A 7 5.16 20.10 -4.58
CA THR A 7 4.19 20.32 -5.66
C THR A 7 2.78 19.92 -5.24
N LEU A 8 2.58 18.70 -4.74
CA LEU A 8 1.26 18.23 -4.28
C LEU A 8 0.69 19.09 -3.16
N TYR A 9 1.53 19.56 -2.23
CA TYR A 9 1.10 20.45 -1.17
C TYR A 9 0.68 21.82 -1.70
N LYS A 10 1.41 22.38 -2.68
CA LYS A 10 1.02 23.63 -3.35
C LYS A 10 -0.29 23.48 -4.11
N GLU A 11 -0.48 22.37 -4.82
CA GLU A 11 -1.73 22.04 -5.51
C GLU A 11 -2.90 21.96 -4.51
N PHE A 12 -2.71 21.28 -3.39
CA PHE A 12 -3.70 21.23 -2.31
C PHE A 12 -4.05 22.62 -1.79
N LEU A 13 -3.07 23.47 -1.49
CA LEU A 13 -3.33 24.84 -1.04
C LEU A 13 -4.16 25.63 -2.06
N SER A 14 -3.86 25.47 -3.35
CA SER A 14 -4.59 26.12 -4.44
C SER A 14 -6.02 25.58 -4.65
N SER A 15 -6.30 24.33 -4.29
CA SER A 15 -7.61 23.71 -4.49
C SER A 15 -8.71 24.18 -3.54
N LYS A 16 -8.33 24.80 -2.42
CA LYS A 16 -9.31 25.32 -1.43
C LYS A 16 -10.28 26.34 -2.03
N SER A 17 -9.90 27.01 -3.12
CA SER A 17 -10.74 27.99 -3.82
C SER A 17 -11.45 27.45 -5.07
N LYS A 18 -11.23 26.18 -5.45
CA LYS A 18 -11.68 25.61 -6.74
C LYS A 18 -12.87 24.65 -6.63
N GLY A 19 -13.51 24.59 -5.46
CA GLY A 19 -14.69 23.76 -5.21
C GLY A 19 -14.39 22.40 -4.57
N PRO A 20 -15.43 21.70 -4.07
CA PRO A 20 -15.26 20.53 -3.20
C PRO A 20 -14.60 19.33 -3.91
N GLY A 21 -14.90 19.09 -5.19
CA GLY A 21 -14.34 17.94 -5.93
C GLY A 21 -12.81 17.98 -6.03
N GLU A 22 -12.24 19.12 -6.46
CA GLU A 22 -10.79 19.30 -6.57
C GLU A 22 -10.10 19.28 -5.21
N PHE A 23 -10.75 19.83 -4.18
CA PHE A 23 -10.27 19.78 -2.80
C PHE A 23 -10.14 18.34 -2.28
N PHE A 24 -11.19 17.52 -2.41
CA PHE A 24 -11.16 16.12 -1.95
C PHE A 24 -10.17 15.27 -2.76
N ARG A 25 -10.08 15.48 -4.07
CA ARG A 25 -9.08 14.82 -4.92
C ARG A 25 -7.65 15.09 -4.43
N ASN A 26 -7.34 16.35 -4.10
CA ASN A 26 -6.01 16.71 -3.64
C ASN A 26 -5.72 16.23 -2.21
N ILE A 27 -6.73 16.17 -1.33
CA ILE A 27 -6.60 15.47 -0.03
C ILE A 27 -6.25 14.01 -0.26
N ASN A 28 -6.95 13.32 -1.16
CA ASN A 28 -6.71 11.91 -1.44
C ASN A 28 -5.29 11.68 -1.97
N LYS A 29 -4.83 12.52 -2.91
CA LYS A 29 -3.44 12.51 -3.40
C LYS A 29 -2.42 12.65 -2.27
N LEU A 30 -2.65 13.61 -1.35
CA LEU A 30 -1.78 13.81 -0.19
C LEU A 30 -1.80 12.61 0.75
N GLN A 31 -2.97 12.01 1.01
CA GLN A 31 -3.08 10.82 1.86
C GLN A 31 -2.31 9.63 1.27
N ILE A 32 -2.45 9.41 -0.03
CA ILE A 32 -1.81 8.33 -0.78
C ILE A 32 -0.29 8.52 -0.78
N CYS A 33 0.20 9.70 -1.18
CA CYS A 33 1.64 9.95 -1.26
C CYS A 33 2.31 9.87 0.11
N SER A 34 1.62 10.31 1.18
CA SER A 34 2.08 10.24 2.58
C SER A 34 2.35 8.81 3.08
N ASN A 35 1.83 7.79 2.39
CA ASN A 35 2.19 6.40 2.67
C ASN A 35 3.49 6.01 1.98
N HIS A 36 3.63 6.31 0.69
CA HIS A 36 4.85 6.06 -0.09
C HIS A 36 4.80 6.83 -1.42
N HIS A 37 5.92 7.36 -1.89
CA HIS A 37 5.96 8.18 -3.12
C HIS A 37 5.47 7.42 -4.37
N MET A 38 5.84 6.13 -4.51
CA MET A 38 5.37 5.27 -5.59
C MET A 38 3.85 5.02 -5.63
N MET A 39 3.11 5.43 -4.59
CA MET A 39 1.65 5.32 -4.58
C MET A 39 0.98 6.40 -5.44
N ILE A 40 1.68 7.46 -5.84
CA ILE A 40 1.09 8.55 -6.63
C ILE A 40 0.60 8.06 -7.99
N ASN A 41 1.35 7.14 -8.63
CA ASN A 41 1.00 6.62 -9.95
C ASN A 41 -0.22 5.69 -9.93
N SER A 42 -0.64 5.16 -8.77
CA SER A 42 -1.85 4.32 -8.69
C SER A 42 -3.14 5.13 -8.81
N MET A 43 -3.09 6.46 -8.82
CA MET A 43 -4.25 7.32 -9.08
C MET A 43 -4.49 7.57 -10.57
N ALA A 44 -3.44 7.48 -11.41
CA ALA A 44 -3.60 7.65 -12.85
C ALA A 44 -4.49 6.56 -13.47
N ASP A 45 -4.55 5.39 -12.84
CA ASP A 45 -5.42 4.28 -13.24
C ASP A 45 -6.87 4.43 -12.75
N ALA A 46 -7.11 5.22 -11.69
CA ALA A 46 -8.44 5.43 -11.10
C ALA A 46 -9.19 6.63 -11.72
N ASP A 47 -8.47 7.61 -12.28
CA ASP A 47 -9.06 8.80 -12.92
C ASP A 47 -9.65 8.51 -14.33
N LEU A 48 -9.62 7.25 -14.81
CA LEU A 48 -10.22 6.85 -16.10
C LEU A 48 -11.66 6.33 -16.03
N GLU A 49 -12.26 6.16 -14.84
CA GLU A 49 -13.61 5.57 -14.72
C GLU A 49 -14.77 6.57 -14.79
N ASP A 50 -14.50 7.88 -14.93
CA ASP A 50 -15.55 8.91 -15.02
C ASP A 50 -16.00 9.27 -16.45
N ASN A 51 -15.72 8.42 -17.46
CA ASN A 51 -16.27 8.59 -18.81
C ASN A 51 -16.97 7.32 -19.32
N GLU A 52 -18.28 7.49 -19.53
CA GLU A 52 -19.27 6.67 -20.23
C GLU A 52 -18.80 5.41 -21.00
N GLY A 53 -19.52 4.30 -20.76
CA GLY A 53 -19.85 3.35 -21.82
C GLY A 53 -19.14 1.99 -21.77
N ARG A 54 -19.96 0.93 -21.78
CA ARG A 54 -19.59 -0.49 -21.97
C ARG A 54 -18.37 -0.70 -22.88
N SER A 55 -17.37 -1.40 -22.36
CA SER A 55 -16.58 -2.35 -23.13
C SER A 55 -16.16 -3.51 -22.23
N THR A 56 -16.69 -4.70 -22.51
CA THR A 56 -16.10 -5.98 -22.13
C THR A 56 -14.76 -6.10 -22.83
N GLN A 57 -13.67 -5.89 -22.10
CA GLN A 57 -12.35 -6.38 -22.48
C GLN A 57 -11.69 -7.01 -21.26
N ASP A 58 -11.41 -8.31 -21.40
CA ASP A 58 -10.52 -9.10 -20.57
C ASP A 58 -9.17 -8.40 -20.43
N ASN A 59 -9.03 -7.58 -19.40
CA ASN A 59 -7.75 -7.10 -18.94
C ASN A 59 -7.55 -7.70 -17.55
N SER A 60 -7.05 -8.94 -17.52
CA SER A 60 -6.27 -9.41 -16.39
C SER A 60 -5.21 -8.35 -16.14
N SER A 61 -5.45 -7.49 -15.15
CA SER A 61 -4.53 -6.48 -14.68
C SER A 61 -3.36 -7.23 -14.05
N THR A 62 -2.49 -7.74 -14.92
CA THR A 62 -1.12 -8.07 -14.59
C THR A 62 -0.53 -6.74 -14.19
N ILE A 63 -0.64 -6.41 -12.90
CA ILE A 63 0.18 -5.39 -12.27
C ILE A 63 1.58 -5.79 -12.67
N THR A 64 2.16 -5.09 -13.65
CA THR A 64 3.55 -5.24 -14.02
C THR A 64 4.28 -4.88 -12.74
N GLN A 65 4.64 -5.89 -11.96
CA GLN A 65 5.37 -5.71 -10.72
C GLN A 65 6.74 -5.20 -11.13
N THR A 66 6.86 -3.88 -11.29
CA THR A 66 8.15 -3.22 -11.29
C THR A 66 8.87 -3.79 -10.08
N ILE A 67 10.00 -4.44 -10.30
CA ILE A 67 10.81 -5.00 -9.22
C ILE A 67 11.18 -3.81 -8.33
N VAL A 68 10.52 -3.68 -7.20
CA VAL A 68 10.80 -2.63 -6.21
C VAL A 68 11.79 -3.21 -5.22
N ASP A 69 12.98 -2.61 -5.13
CA ASP A 69 13.96 -3.00 -4.13
C ASP A 69 13.54 -2.56 -2.72
N VAL A 70 14.16 -3.21 -1.72
CA VAL A 70 13.85 -2.95 -0.30
C VAL A 70 14.21 -1.52 0.09
N GLU A 71 15.28 -0.96 -0.47
CA GLU A 71 15.76 0.39 -0.20
C GLU A 71 14.69 1.43 -0.55
N THR A 72 14.05 1.25 -1.70
CA THR A 72 12.94 2.06 -2.19
C THR A 72 11.75 1.95 -1.24
N CYS A 73 11.38 0.74 -0.81
CA CYS A 73 10.27 0.53 0.14
C CYS A 73 10.50 1.27 1.48
N ILE A 74 11.71 1.19 2.03
CA ILE A 74 12.02 1.79 3.34
C ILE A 74 12.23 3.31 3.28
N MET A 75 12.21 3.93 2.09
CA MET A 75 12.11 5.39 1.97
C MET A 75 10.80 5.92 2.58
N SER A 76 9.77 5.09 2.70
CA SER A 76 8.60 5.42 3.54
C SER A 76 8.95 5.29 5.02
N SER A 77 8.79 6.39 5.76
CA SER A 77 8.94 6.37 7.21
C SER A 77 7.98 5.39 7.89
N LYS A 78 6.79 5.14 7.34
CA LYS A 78 5.82 4.18 7.87
C LYS A 78 6.33 2.74 7.71
N ILE A 79 6.83 2.38 6.53
CA ILE A 79 7.39 1.04 6.28
C ILE A 79 8.66 0.83 7.11
N ALA A 80 9.55 1.83 7.17
CA ALA A 80 10.77 1.75 7.99
C ALA A 80 10.46 1.53 9.48
N HIS A 81 9.47 2.24 10.04
CA HIS A 81 9.05 2.05 11.43
C HIS A 81 8.38 0.71 11.68
N LEU A 82 7.55 0.24 10.74
CA LEU A 82 6.95 -1.09 10.80
C LEU A 82 8.05 -2.16 10.82
N LEU A 83 8.99 -2.11 9.88
CA LEU A 83 10.09 -3.07 9.79
C LEU A 83 10.92 -3.08 11.07
N LYS A 84 11.30 -1.89 11.59
CA LYS A 84 12.02 -1.77 12.86
C LYS A 84 11.26 -2.44 14.02
N SER A 85 9.95 -2.26 14.08
CA SER A 85 9.11 -2.85 15.13
C SER A 85 9.05 -4.38 15.00
N LEU A 86 8.87 -4.90 13.79
CA LEU A 86 8.87 -6.34 13.52
C LEU A 86 10.21 -6.99 13.85
N LEU A 87 11.33 -6.35 13.48
CA LEU A 87 12.68 -6.84 13.79
C LEU A 87 12.95 -6.86 15.30
N LYS A 88 12.52 -5.81 16.03
CA LYS A 88 12.60 -5.78 17.48
C LYS A 88 11.83 -6.94 18.12
N ASN A 89 10.63 -7.21 17.61
CA ASN A 89 9.79 -8.31 18.08
C ASN A 89 10.42 -9.68 17.76
N LYS A 90 11.02 -9.84 16.57
CA LYS A 90 11.74 -11.06 16.17
C LYS A 90 12.93 -11.38 17.10
N GLN A 91 13.56 -10.37 17.68
CA GLN A 91 14.67 -10.51 18.63
C GLN A 91 14.21 -10.67 20.09
N SER A 92 12.92 -10.50 20.37
CA SER A 92 12.38 -10.58 21.72
C SER A 92 12.42 -12.01 22.26
N LYS A 93 12.71 -12.16 23.55
CA LYS A 93 12.73 -13.46 24.24
C LYS A 93 11.33 -13.92 24.69
N CYS A 94 10.29 -13.12 24.45
CA CYS A 94 8.91 -13.39 24.89
C CYS A 94 8.14 -14.43 24.04
N GLY A 95 8.84 -15.22 23.21
CA GLY A 95 8.21 -16.16 22.29
C GLY A 95 7.80 -15.51 20.95
N PRO A 96 7.28 -16.33 20.02
CA PRO A 96 6.89 -15.83 18.70
C PRO A 96 5.70 -14.87 18.82
N THR A 97 5.77 -13.76 18.09
CA THR A 97 4.72 -12.74 18.06
C THR A 97 4.22 -12.57 16.65
N LYS A 98 2.90 -12.42 16.51
CA LYS A 98 2.23 -12.19 15.25
C LYS A 98 1.75 -10.75 15.19
N SER A 99 1.71 -10.18 13.99
CA SER A 99 1.27 -8.81 13.76
C SER A 99 0.27 -8.76 12.62
N VAL A 100 -0.75 -7.92 12.76
CA VAL A 100 -1.74 -7.67 11.72
C VAL A 100 -1.62 -6.21 11.30
N VAL A 101 -1.51 -5.98 9.98
CA VAL A 101 -1.36 -4.66 9.40
C VAL A 101 -2.56 -4.37 8.52
N TYR A 102 -3.22 -3.24 8.76
CA TYR A 102 -4.38 -2.80 7.99
C TYR A 102 -4.03 -1.57 7.15
N THR A 103 -4.51 -1.54 5.91
CA THR A 103 -4.47 -0.34 5.08
C THR A 103 -5.63 -0.39 4.08
N PRO A 104 -6.23 0.75 3.73
CA PRO A 104 -7.25 0.81 2.68
C PRO A 104 -6.66 0.66 1.27
N TRP A 105 -5.33 0.63 1.12
CA TRP A 105 -4.67 0.67 -0.18
C TRP A 105 -3.99 -0.67 -0.53
N THR A 106 -4.55 -1.43 -1.46
CA THR A 106 -3.98 -2.71 -1.94
C THR A 106 -2.54 -2.56 -2.44
N ARG A 107 -2.24 -1.48 -3.18
CA ARG A 107 -0.87 -1.20 -3.64
C ARG A 107 0.12 -0.98 -2.49
N PHE A 108 -0.35 -0.43 -1.37
CA PHE A 108 0.50 -0.23 -0.20
C PHE A 108 0.75 -1.55 0.54
N LEU A 109 -0.20 -2.49 0.57
CA LEU A 109 0.03 -3.85 1.09
C LEU A 109 1.19 -4.54 0.38
N TYR A 110 1.23 -4.44 -0.95
CA TYR A 110 2.34 -4.98 -1.74
C TYR A 110 3.69 -4.40 -1.30
N LEU A 111 3.79 -3.06 -1.18
CA LEU A 111 5.03 -2.41 -0.72
C LEU A 111 5.41 -2.79 0.71
N ILE A 112 4.43 -2.94 1.59
CA ILE A 112 4.63 -3.39 2.97
C ILE A 112 5.21 -4.81 3.01
N GLY A 113 4.79 -5.70 2.09
CA GLY A 113 5.23 -7.10 2.10
C GLY A 113 6.70 -7.32 1.72
N ILE A 114 7.29 -6.44 0.92
CA ILE A 114 8.65 -6.59 0.39
C ILE A 114 9.71 -6.55 1.49
N ALA A 115 9.68 -5.51 2.35
CA ALA A 115 10.72 -5.30 3.33
C ALA A 115 10.78 -6.39 4.43
N PRO A 116 9.66 -6.84 5.04
CA PRO A 116 9.66 -7.99 5.96
C PRO A 116 10.11 -9.29 5.29
N ALA A 117 9.71 -9.55 4.05
CA ALA A 117 10.10 -10.76 3.32
C ALA A 117 11.63 -10.85 3.14
N TYR A 118 12.28 -9.73 2.82
CA TYR A 118 13.75 -9.64 2.74
C TYR A 118 14.44 -10.03 4.06
N HIS A 119 13.81 -9.75 5.20
CA HIS A 119 14.31 -10.12 6.53
C HIS A 119 13.78 -11.47 7.04
N SER A 120 13.26 -12.32 6.14
CA SER A 120 12.68 -13.63 6.46
C SER A 120 11.62 -13.54 7.55
N ILE A 121 10.72 -12.55 7.41
CA ILE A 121 9.49 -12.46 8.19
C ILE A 121 8.37 -12.92 7.27
N LEU A 122 7.71 -14.01 7.65
CA LEU A 122 6.58 -14.57 6.89
C LEU A 122 5.38 -13.63 6.99
N SER A 123 4.69 -13.45 5.88
CA SER A 123 3.46 -12.66 5.82
C SER A 123 2.47 -13.27 4.83
N ALA A 124 1.19 -13.00 5.06
CA ALA A 124 0.11 -13.32 4.14
C ALA A 124 -0.70 -12.04 3.89
N GLN A 125 -1.05 -11.79 2.63
CA GLN A 125 -1.91 -10.68 2.22
C GLN A 125 -3.35 -11.17 2.05
N ILE A 126 -4.28 -10.44 2.64
CA ILE A 126 -5.72 -10.64 2.46
C ILE A 126 -6.30 -9.35 1.88
N ASP A 127 -6.90 -9.44 0.71
CA ASP A 127 -7.61 -8.33 0.05
C ASP A 127 -8.89 -8.83 -0.64
N GLY A 128 -9.58 -7.93 -1.36
CA GLY A 128 -10.82 -8.26 -2.06
C GLY A 128 -10.66 -9.16 -3.29
N THR A 129 -9.43 -9.47 -3.71
CA THR A 129 -9.15 -10.24 -4.93
C THR A 129 -8.88 -11.72 -4.67
N ILE A 130 -8.57 -12.10 -3.43
CA ILE A 130 -8.30 -13.49 -3.07
C ILE A 130 -9.59 -14.31 -2.89
N THR A 131 -9.53 -15.60 -3.24
CA THR A 131 -10.69 -16.52 -3.09
C THR A 131 -10.97 -16.84 -1.61
N SER A 132 -12.20 -17.28 -1.30
CA SER A 132 -12.55 -17.69 0.08
C SER A 132 -11.64 -18.78 0.61
N GLN A 133 -11.31 -19.77 -0.22
CA GLN A 133 -10.42 -20.88 0.15
C GLN A 133 -9.01 -20.39 0.50
N VAL A 134 -8.45 -19.46 -0.27
CA VAL A 134 -7.12 -18.88 0.02
C VAL A 134 -7.15 -18.08 1.31
N ARG A 135 -8.23 -17.32 1.54
CA ARG A 135 -8.43 -16.55 2.77
C ARG A 135 -8.53 -17.46 4.00
N GLU A 136 -9.35 -18.49 3.95
CA GLU A 136 -9.49 -19.47 5.04
C GLU A 136 -8.15 -20.13 5.37
N LYS A 137 -7.42 -20.60 4.36
CA LYS A 137 -6.09 -21.17 4.54
C LYS A 137 -5.09 -20.17 5.16
N ALA A 138 -5.12 -18.91 4.74
CA ALA A 138 -4.27 -17.88 5.32
C ALA A 138 -4.58 -17.64 6.81
N LEU A 139 -5.87 -17.62 7.18
CA LEU A 139 -6.31 -17.49 8.57
C LEU A 139 -5.91 -18.71 9.40
N GLU A 140 -6.15 -19.93 8.91
CA GLU A 140 -5.73 -21.16 9.58
C GLU A 140 -4.22 -21.17 9.82
N ASN A 141 -3.43 -20.83 8.80
CA ASN A 141 -1.98 -20.72 8.94
C ASN A 141 -1.57 -19.68 9.99
N PHE A 142 -2.27 -18.54 10.03
CA PHE A 142 -2.00 -17.49 11.01
C PHE A 142 -2.32 -17.95 12.44
N PHE A 143 -3.36 -18.75 12.66
CA PHE A 143 -3.68 -19.26 14.01
C PHE A 143 -2.79 -20.42 14.42
N ASN A 144 -2.49 -21.35 13.49
CA ASN A 144 -1.88 -22.64 13.81
C ASN A 144 -0.34 -22.67 13.76
N ASN A 145 0.31 -21.79 12.99
CA ASN A 145 1.78 -21.74 12.96
C ASN A 145 2.31 -20.74 14.00
N PRO A 146 3.15 -21.16 14.98
CA PRO A 146 3.68 -20.27 16.00
C PRO A 146 4.56 -19.16 15.41
#